data_AF-A0A094L6I8-F1
#
_entry.id   AF-A0A094L6I8-F1
#
_cell.length_a   1.000
_cell.length_b   1.000
_cell.length_c   1.000
_cell.angle_alpha   90.00
_cell.angle_beta   90.00
_cell.angle_gamma   90.00
#
_symmetry.space_group_name_H-M   'P 1'
#
loop_
_entity.id
_entity.type
_entity.pdbx_description
1 polymer ?
#
loop_
_entity_poly.entity_id
_entity_poly.type
_entity_poly.pdbx_seq_one_letter_code
_entity_poly.pdbx_strand_id
1 'polypeptide(L)'
;QVAAASGHTVVLVDQSDEILKKSTKGIEESLKRVTKKKFADKPEAGAEFIEKTLKNLTTSTDAVAVVHSTDLVIEAIVENQGVKNELFKRLDKFAPEHTIFASNTSSLQITGLANSTTRQDRFGGLHFFNPVPMMKLVEVIKTPMTSQKTFESLMDFSKAVGKSPVSCKDTPGFIVNRLLVPYMMEAVRLFERGDASKEDIDVAMKLGAGYPMGPFELLDYVGLDTCKYIIDGWHSLEPSNPLFAPSPLLNKLVEEKKLGKKTGEGFYKYK
;
A
#
# COMPACT_ATOMS: atom_id res chain seq x y z
N GLN A 1 -7.59 -6.03 8.93
CA GLN A 1 -8.75 -6.78 8.38
C GLN A 1 -8.36 -8.13 7.79
N VAL A 2 -7.58 -8.20 6.70
CA VAL A 2 -7.34 -9.47 5.98
C VAL A 2 -6.66 -10.53 6.86
N ALA A 3 -5.63 -10.13 7.64
CA ALA A 3 -4.99 -11.02 8.61
C ALA A 3 -5.99 -11.61 9.62
N ALA A 4 -6.79 -10.76 10.29
CA ALA A 4 -7.81 -11.19 11.25
C ALA A 4 -8.86 -12.14 10.63
N ALA A 5 -9.31 -11.84 9.41
CA ALA A 5 -10.29 -12.65 8.66
C ALA A 5 -9.76 -14.03 8.25
N SER A 6 -8.44 -14.19 8.18
CA SER A 6 -7.75 -15.46 7.92
C SER A 6 -7.35 -16.22 9.19
N GLY A 7 -7.74 -15.74 10.37
CA GLY A 7 -7.53 -16.44 11.64
C GLY A 7 -6.32 -15.98 12.45
N HIS A 8 -5.56 -15.00 11.98
CA HIS A 8 -4.44 -14.44 12.75
C HIS A 8 -4.94 -13.51 13.84
N THR A 9 -4.32 -13.53 15.02
CA THR A 9 -4.52 -12.50 16.06
C THR A 9 -3.82 -11.21 15.61
N VAL A 10 -4.54 -10.10 15.64
CA VAL A 10 -4.08 -8.80 15.13
C VAL A 10 -4.26 -7.74 16.20
N VAL A 11 -3.19 -6.99 16.47
CA VAL A 11 -3.27 -5.72 17.18
C VAL A 11 -3.14 -4.59 16.15
N LEU A 12 -4.18 -3.77 16.01
CA LEU A 12 -4.10 -2.53 15.24
C LEU A 12 -3.58 -1.41 16.14
N VAL A 13 -2.53 -0.72 15.68
CA VAL A 13 -1.91 0.37 16.43
C VAL A 13 -2.03 1.68 15.68
N ASP A 14 -2.41 2.74 16.40
CA ASP A 14 -2.51 4.11 15.87
C ASP A 14 -2.37 5.13 17.01
N GLN A 15 -2.34 6.42 16.70
CA GLN A 15 -1.97 7.50 17.61
C GLN A 15 -3.01 7.79 18.71
N SER A 16 -4.27 7.44 18.50
CA SER A 16 -5.34 7.70 19.47
C SER A 16 -6.48 6.69 19.41
N ASP A 17 -7.19 6.54 20.53
CA ASP A 17 -8.39 5.69 20.60
C ASP A 17 -9.49 6.15 19.65
N GLU A 18 -9.58 7.45 19.35
CA GLU A 18 -10.54 7.99 18.40
C GLU A 18 -10.27 7.48 16.98
N ILE A 19 -9.00 7.52 16.53
CA ILE A 19 -8.60 6.99 15.24
C ILE A 19 -8.84 5.47 15.19
N LEU A 20 -8.47 4.74 16.24
CA LEU A 20 -8.67 3.29 16.33
C LEU A 20 -10.14 2.88 16.28
N LYS A 21 -11.03 3.60 16.97
CA LYS A 21 -12.49 3.39 16.91
C LYS A 21 -13.02 3.61 15.50
N LYS A 22 -12.61 4.71 14.84
CA LYS A 22 -13.00 5.00 13.45
C LYS A 22 -12.50 3.94 12.48
N SER A 23 -11.25 3.51 12.60
CA SER A 23 -10.65 2.45 11.79
C SER A 23 -11.34 1.11 11.98
N THR A 24 -11.65 0.73 13.22
CA THR A 24 -12.36 -0.52 13.54
C THR A 24 -13.77 -0.51 12.97
N LYS A 25 -14.50 0.61 13.06
CA LYS A 25 -15.80 0.78 12.41
C LYS A 25 -15.72 0.64 10.89
N GLY A 26 -14.71 1.24 10.26
CA GLY A 26 -14.47 1.10 8.82
C GLY A 26 -14.18 -0.35 8.41
N ILE A 27 -13.45 -1.11 9.24
CA ILE A 27 -13.22 -2.55 9.05
C ILE A 27 -14.53 -3.32 9.15
N GLU A 28 -15.38 -3.03 10.14
CA GLU A 28 -16.69 -3.68 10.28
C GLU A 28 -17.59 -3.43 9.06
N GLU A 29 -17.68 -2.19 8.57
CA GLU A 29 -18.44 -1.82 7.38
C GLU A 29 -17.89 -2.48 6.10
N SER A 30 -16.56 -2.58 5.99
CA SER A 30 -15.89 -3.34 4.93
C SER A 30 -16.27 -4.82 4.97
N LEU A 31 -16.24 -5.45 6.15
CA LEU A 31 -16.62 -6.85 6.33
C LEU A 31 -18.09 -7.08 5.96
N LYS A 32 -19.01 -6.21 6.39
CA LYS A 32 -20.44 -6.25 6.00
C LYS A 32 -20.62 -6.22 4.47
N ARG A 33 -19.82 -5.43 3.75
CA ARG A 33 -19.86 -5.38 2.28
C ARG A 33 -19.33 -6.67 1.65
N VAL A 34 -18.27 -7.25 2.20
CA VAL A 34 -17.69 -8.51 1.72
C VAL A 34 -18.64 -9.68 1.95
N THR A 35 -19.27 -9.76 3.13
CA THR A 35 -20.15 -10.88 3.47
C THR A 35 -21.46 -10.84 2.70
N LYS A 36 -22.02 -9.67 2.40
CA LYS A 36 -23.18 -9.53 1.50
C LYS A 36 -22.97 -10.20 0.13
N LYS A 37 -21.74 -10.19 -0.40
CA LYS A 37 -21.41 -10.86 -1.66
C LYS A 37 -21.06 -12.33 -1.48
N LYS A 38 -20.25 -12.66 -0.46
CA LYS A 38 -19.70 -14.01 -0.27
C LYS A 38 -20.67 -15.00 0.39
N PHE A 39 -21.58 -14.50 1.21
CA PHE A 39 -22.54 -15.28 2.00
C PHE A 39 -23.99 -14.86 1.70
N ALA A 40 -24.27 -14.46 0.45
CA ALA A 40 -25.59 -13.99 0.03
C ALA A 40 -26.71 -14.98 0.40
N ASP A 41 -26.46 -16.28 0.21
CA ASP A 41 -27.43 -17.35 0.47
C ASP A 41 -27.43 -17.84 1.92
N LYS A 42 -26.50 -17.34 2.77
CA LYS A 42 -26.33 -17.77 4.17
C LYS A 42 -25.99 -16.59 5.10
N PRO A 43 -26.96 -15.70 5.39
CA PRO A 43 -26.73 -14.50 6.20
C PRO A 43 -26.14 -14.79 7.59
N GLU A 44 -26.60 -15.85 8.24
CA GLU A 44 -26.13 -16.28 9.57
C GLU A 44 -24.62 -16.57 9.58
N ALA A 45 -24.14 -17.34 8.59
CA ALA A 45 -22.71 -17.63 8.43
C ALA A 45 -21.88 -16.36 8.14
N GLY A 46 -22.49 -15.37 7.48
CA GLY A 46 -21.89 -14.05 7.29
C GLY A 46 -21.73 -13.28 8.60
N ALA A 47 -22.73 -13.34 9.49
CA ALA A 47 -22.67 -12.70 10.82
C ALA A 47 -21.60 -13.34 11.71
N GLU A 48 -21.58 -14.68 11.78
CA GLU A 48 -20.55 -15.44 12.51
C GLU A 48 -19.13 -15.13 12.01
N PHE A 49 -18.96 -15.01 10.69
CA PHE A 49 -17.67 -14.65 10.09
C PHE A 49 -17.20 -13.25 10.53
N ILE A 50 -18.10 -12.27 10.58
CA ILE A 50 -17.79 -10.92 11.05
C ILE A 50 -17.38 -10.97 12.52
N GLU A 51 -18.18 -11.62 13.37
CA GLU A 51 -17.92 -11.72 14.81
C GLU A 51 -16.56 -12.39 15.08
N LYS A 52 -16.29 -13.53 14.43
CA LYS A 52 -15.00 -14.22 14.55
C LYS A 52 -13.83 -13.35 14.10
N THR A 53 -14.00 -12.61 13.00
CA THR A 53 -12.96 -11.71 12.49
C THR A 53 -12.67 -10.58 13.48
N LEU A 54 -13.70 -9.99 14.07
CA LEU A 54 -13.54 -8.90 15.03
C LEU A 54 -12.98 -9.39 16.37
N LYS A 55 -13.29 -10.61 16.81
CA LYS A 55 -12.67 -11.24 17.99
C LYS A 55 -11.15 -11.40 17.86
N ASN A 56 -10.65 -11.54 16.64
CA ASN A 56 -9.22 -11.62 16.36
C ASN A 56 -8.53 -10.24 16.28
N LEU A 57 -9.28 -9.14 16.40
CA LEU A 57 -8.77 -7.78 16.26
C LEU A 57 -8.86 -7.03 17.59
N THR A 58 -7.71 -6.67 18.14
CA THR A 58 -7.59 -5.75 19.27
C THR A 58 -6.91 -4.46 18.84
N THR A 59 -6.93 -3.44 19.69
CA THR A 59 -6.34 -2.13 19.40
C THR A 59 -5.40 -1.70 20.51
N SER A 60 -4.36 -0.95 20.18
CA SER A 60 -3.46 -0.31 21.16
C SER A 60 -3.01 1.06 20.62
N THR A 61 -2.73 2.01 21.50
CA THR A 61 -2.06 3.27 21.14
C THR A 61 -0.55 3.22 21.34
N ASP A 62 -0.03 2.13 21.92
CA ASP A 62 1.39 1.91 22.10
C ASP A 62 1.83 0.59 21.43
N ALA A 63 2.63 0.72 20.37
CA ALA A 63 3.20 -0.42 19.67
C ALA A 63 4.23 -1.17 20.53
N VAL A 64 4.94 -0.48 21.43
CA VAL A 64 5.94 -1.11 22.31
C VAL A 64 5.27 -2.09 23.28
N ALA A 65 4.13 -1.71 23.84
CA ALA A 65 3.38 -2.55 24.78
C ALA A 65 2.95 -3.91 24.20
N VAL A 66 2.85 -4.03 22.87
CA VAL A 66 2.28 -5.23 22.21
C VAL A 66 3.29 -6.04 21.39
N VAL A 67 4.44 -5.45 21.05
CA VAL A 67 5.43 -6.11 20.18
C VAL A 67 6.15 -7.28 20.88
N HIS A 68 6.14 -7.33 22.21
CA HIS A 68 6.81 -8.33 23.05
C HIS A 68 6.41 -9.80 22.81
N SER A 69 5.29 -10.05 22.13
CA SER A 69 4.81 -11.40 21.79
C SER A 69 4.26 -11.46 20.37
N THR A 70 4.74 -10.60 19.48
CA THR A 70 4.26 -10.49 18.09
C THR A 70 5.22 -11.20 17.13
N ASP A 71 4.72 -12.05 16.24
CA ASP A 71 5.53 -12.73 15.22
C ASP A 71 5.92 -11.81 14.04
N LEU A 72 5.01 -10.89 13.65
CA LEU A 72 5.16 -10.02 12.48
C LEU A 72 4.59 -8.62 12.74
N VAL A 73 5.41 -7.60 12.52
CA VAL A 73 4.99 -6.19 12.48
C VAL A 73 4.84 -5.75 11.02
N ILE A 74 3.68 -5.21 10.66
CA ILE A 74 3.42 -4.61 9.35
C ILE A 74 3.17 -3.11 9.53
N GLU A 75 4.12 -2.30 9.10
CA GLU A 75 4.08 -0.84 9.22
C GLU A 75 3.40 -0.21 7.99
N ALA A 76 2.39 0.62 8.22
CA ALA A 76 1.63 1.35 7.19
C ALA A 76 1.23 2.78 7.65
N ILE A 77 2.14 3.48 8.30
CA ILE A 77 2.01 4.86 8.78
C ILE A 77 2.39 5.86 7.67
N VAL A 78 2.37 7.15 8.00
CA VAL A 78 2.80 8.26 7.14
C VAL A 78 4.11 7.95 6.39
N GLU A 79 4.13 8.30 5.10
CA GLU A 79 5.24 8.02 4.19
C GLU A 79 6.41 9.00 4.43
N ASN A 80 7.09 8.85 5.57
CA ASN A 80 8.24 9.65 5.98
C ASN A 80 9.35 8.76 6.53
N GLN A 81 10.55 8.86 5.95
CA GLN A 81 11.71 8.06 6.33
C GLN A 81 12.09 8.21 7.80
N GLY A 82 12.13 9.44 8.31
CA GLY A 82 12.53 9.73 9.70
C GLY A 82 11.57 9.11 10.71
N VAL A 83 10.27 9.31 10.48
CA VAL A 83 9.20 8.76 11.35
C VAL A 83 9.24 7.22 11.38
N LYS A 84 9.34 6.58 10.21
CA LYS A 84 9.42 5.11 10.14
C LYS A 84 10.71 4.57 10.75
N ASN A 85 11.85 5.24 10.52
CA ASN A 85 13.13 4.85 11.12
C ASN A 85 13.07 4.90 12.65
N GLU A 86 12.51 5.97 13.21
CA GLU A 86 12.33 6.12 14.66
C GLU A 86 11.43 5.03 15.23
N LEU A 87 10.30 4.75 14.56
CA LEU A 87 9.39 3.67 14.95
C LEU A 87 10.12 2.33 15.01
N PHE A 88 10.74 1.91 13.91
CA PHE A 88 11.40 0.61 13.84
C PHE A 88 12.59 0.50 14.81
N LYS A 89 13.39 1.56 14.96
CA LYS A 89 14.48 1.61 15.94
C LYS A 89 13.97 1.46 17.37
N ARG A 90 12.81 2.04 17.69
CA ARG A 90 12.17 1.89 19.00
C ARG A 90 11.67 0.46 19.19
N LEU A 91 10.91 -0.09 18.22
CA LEU A 91 10.35 -1.44 18.30
C LEU A 91 11.43 -2.53 18.38
N ASP A 92 12.56 -2.36 17.69
CA ASP A 92 13.66 -3.33 17.67
C ASP A 92 14.17 -3.69 19.07
N LYS A 93 14.09 -2.75 20.02
CA LYS A 93 14.52 -2.95 21.42
C LYS A 93 13.60 -3.85 22.23
N PHE A 94 12.33 -3.94 21.85
CA PHE A 94 11.27 -4.60 22.64
C PHE A 94 10.71 -5.83 21.94
N ALA A 95 10.81 -5.88 20.62
CA ALA A 95 10.36 -7.02 19.82
C ALA A 95 11.26 -8.24 20.07
N PRO A 96 10.69 -9.44 20.30
CA PRO A 96 11.44 -10.69 20.40
C PRO A 96 12.40 -10.92 19.23
N GLU A 97 13.38 -11.80 19.45
CA GLU A 97 14.38 -12.16 18.46
C GLU A 97 13.78 -12.70 17.15
N HIS A 98 12.66 -13.44 17.25
CA HIS A 98 11.99 -14.07 16.12
C HIS A 98 11.13 -13.10 15.30
N THR A 99 10.77 -11.93 15.85
CA THR A 99 9.80 -11.03 15.24
C THR A 99 10.34 -10.45 13.93
N ILE A 100 9.57 -10.64 12.86
CA ILE A 100 9.84 -10.08 11.54
C ILE A 100 9.25 -8.66 11.47
N PHE A 101 10.01 -7.73 10.91
CA PHE A 101 9.55 -6.39 10.57
C PHE A 101 9.30 -6.28 9.07
N ALA A 102 8.14 -5.75 8.70
CA ALA A 102 7.79 -5.46 7.32
C ALA A 102 7.22 -4.05 7.20
N SER A 103 7.59 -3.34 6.13
CA SER A 103 6.94 -2.08 5.76
C SER A 103 6.10 -2.25 4.50
N ASN A 104 4.93 -1.60 4.49
CA ASN A 104 4.04 -1.46 3.34
C ASN A 104 4.36 -0.21 2.50
N THR A 105 5.48 0.48 2.75
CA THR A 105 5.90 1.66 1.98
C THR A 105 5.86 1.39 0.46
N SER A 106 5.45 2.39 -0.32
CA SER A 106 5.38 2.31 -1.78
C SER A 106 6.51 3.08 -2.46
N SER A 107 7.23 3.92 -1.72
CA SER A 107 8.17 4.91 -2.27
C SER A 107 9.54 4.94 -1.59
N LEU A 108 9.67 4.38 -0.38
CA LEU A 108 10.93 4.34 0.35
C LEU A 108 11.65 3.01 0.12
N GLN A 109 12.98 3.04 0.16
CA GLN A 109 13.80 1.84 0.10
C GLN A 109 13.72 1.07 1.43
N ILE A 110 13.44 -0.23 1.34
CA ILE A 110 13.34 -1.12 2.50
C ILE A 110 14.69 -1.17 3.25
N THR A 111 15.81 -1.13 2.54
CA THR A 111 17.16 -1.09 3.10
C THR A 111 17.37 0.12 3.99
N GLY A 112 16.84 1.28 3.60
CA GLY A 112 16.92 2.51 4.40
C GLY A 112 16.19 2.38 5.74
N LEU A 113 15.06 1.68 5.75
CA LEU A 113 14.29 1.36 6.97
C LEU A 113 14.96 0.28 7.80
N ALA A 114 15.40 -0.81 7.19
CA ALA A 114 16.06 -1.93 7.87
C ALA A 114 17.30 -1.48 8.63
N ASN A 115 18.09 -0.57 8.06
CA ASN A 115 19.31 -0.02 8.68
C ASN A 115 19.07 0.82 9.95
N SER A 116 17.83 1.17 10.29
CA SER A 116 17.53 1.78 11.58
C SER A 116 17.48 0.76 12.73
N THR A 117 17.58 -0.53 12.39
CA THR A 117 17.50 -1.68 13.31
C THR A 117 18.77 -2.52 13.27
N THR A 118 18.87 -3.45 14.21
CA THR A 118 19.90 -4.51 14.27
C THR A 118 19.38 -5.87 13.78
N ARG A 119 18.19 -5.89 13.16
CA ARG A 119 17.49 -7.09 12.68
C ARG A 119 17.27 -7.12 11.18
N GLN A 120 18.22 -6.63 10.40
CA GLN A 120 18.11 -6.51 8.94
C GLN A 120 17.81 -7.86 8.26
N ASP A 121 18.28 -8.96 8.83
CA ASP A 121 17.99 -10.32 8.38
C ASP A 121 16.52 -10.73 8.57
N ARG A 122 15.79 -10.07 9.49
CA ARG A 122 14.36 -10.22 9.77
C ARG A 122 13.54 -9.00 9.35
N PHE A 123 14.07 -8.20 8.41
CA PHE A 123 13.37 -7.05 7.86
C PHE A 123 13.10 -7.26 6.37
N GLY A 124 11.86 -6.99 5.92
CA GLY A 124 11.49 -7.04 4.50
C GLY A 124 10.47 -5.97 4.13
N GLY A 125 10.08 -5.92 2.86
CA GLY A 125 8.89 -5.18 2.43
C GLY A 125 7.72 -6.14 2.21
N LEU A 126 6.52 -5.70 2.55
CA LEU A 126 5.28 -6.45 2.35
C LEU A 126 4.23 -5.48 1.83
N HIS A 127 4.26 -5.26 0.51
CA HIS A 127 3.53 -4.18 -0.15
C HIS A 127 2.21 -4.68 -0.74
N PHE A 128 1.11 -4.19 -0.18
CA PHE A 128 -0.27 -4.50 -0.56
C PHE A 128 -0.87 -3.41 -1.45
N PHE A 129 -1.93 -3.77 -2.18
CA PHE A 129 -2.61 -2.87 -3.12
C PHE A 129 -4.02 -2.52 -2.62
N ASN A 130 -4.39 -1.24 -2.72
CA ASN A 130 -5.70 -0.75 -2.32
C ASN A 130 -6.78 -1.14 -3.35
N PRO A 131 -7.98 -1.60 -2.93
CA PRO A 131 -8.37 -2.02 -1.56
C PRO A 131 -7.82 -3.39 -1.18
N VAL A 132 -7.07 -3.46 -0.06
CA VAL A 132 -6.36 -4.67 0.39
C VAL A 132 -7.24 -5.92 0.54
N PRO A 133 -8.50 -5.85 1.01
CA PRO A 133 -9.37 -7.03 1.06
C PRO A 133 -9.73 -7.61 -0.32
N MET A 134 -9.75 -6.77 -1.36
CA MET A 134 -10.16 -7.15 -2.71
C MET A 134 -8.98 -7.57 -3.58
N MET A 135 -7.87 -6.82 -3.49
CA MET A 135 -6.67 -7.09 -4.27
C MET A 135 -6.01 -8.39 -3.82
N LYS A 136 -5.59 -9.20 -4.79
CA LYS A 136 -4.98 -10.51 -4.55
C LYS A 136 -3.46 -10.45 -4.48
N LEU A 137 -2.84 -9.48 -5.14
CA LEU A 137 -1.39 -9.36 -5.20
C LEU A 137 -0.83 -8.81 -3.87
N VAL A 138 0.36 -9.28 -3.53
CA VAL A 138 1.27 -8.65 -2.55
C VAL A 138 2.69 -8.79 -3.08
N GLU A 139 3.47 -7.74 -3.03
CA GLU A 139 4.90 -7.80 -3.35
C GLU A 139 5.66 -8.07 -2.05
N VAL A 140 6.51 -9.11 -2.06
CA VAL A 140 7.44 -9.43 -0.97
C VAL A 140 8.83 -8.97 -1.39
N ILE A 141 9.31 -7.92 -0.73
CA ILE A 141 10.55 -7.23 -1.09
C ILE A 141 11.68 -7.76 -0.22
N LYS A 142 12.72 -8.27 -0.87
CA LYS A 142 13.94 -8.77 -0.23
C LYS A 142 15.06 -7.74 -0.38
N THR A 143 15.64 -7.30 0.74
CA THR A 143 16.90 -6.55 0.75
C THR A 143 18.08 -7.53 0.62
N PRO A 144 19.31 -7.07 0.33
CA PRO A 144 20.49 -7.95 0.38
C PRO A 144 20.72 -8.62 1.75
N MET A 145 20.22 -8.02 2.84
CA MET A 145 20.40 -8.51 4.20
C MET A 145 19.29 -9.45 4.64
N THR A 146 18.09 -9.35 4.06
CA THR A 146 16.92 -10.16 4.43
C THR A 146 17.23 -11.64 4.27
N SER A 147 17.07 -12.41 5.36
CA SER A 147 17.33 -13.84 5.37
C SER A 147 16.34 -14.60 4.48
N GLN A 148 16.76 -15.77 4.00
CA GLN A 148 15.87 -16.65 3.25
C GLN A 148 14.68 -17.12 4.09
N LYS A 149 14.90 -17.41 5.38
CA LYS A 149 13.87 -17.78 6.34
C LYS A 149 12.78 -16.71 6.48
N THR A 150 13.18 -15.45 6.61
CA THR A 150 12.24 -14.31 6.69
C THR A 150 11.48 -14.14 5.40
N PHE A 151 12.16 -14.23 4.25
CA PHE A 151 11.51 -14.14 2.95
C PHE A 151 10.44 -15.21 2.78
N GLU A 152 10.75 -16.48 3.07
CA GLU A 152 9.79 -17.59 3.00
C GLU A 152 8.62 -17.40 3.97
N SER A 153 8.88 -16.93 5.18
CA SER A 153 7.84 -16.63 6.17
C SER A 153 6.86 -15.56 5.69
N LEU A 154 7.37 -14.49 5.03
CA LEU A 154 6.52 -13.45 4.44
C LEU A 154 5.73 -13.95 3.23
N MET A 155 6.34 -14.80 2.40
CA MET A 155 5.66 -15.48 1.29
C MET A 155 4.53 -16.38 1.78
N ASP A 156 4.75 -17.13 2.86
CA ASP A 156 3.76 -18.06 3.41
C ASP A 156 2.67 -17.33 4.16
N PHE A 157 3.00 -16.28 4.93
CA PHE A 157 2.00 -15.37 5.50
C PHE A 157 1.10 -14.79 4.41
N SER A 158 1.68 -14.32 3.31
CA SER A 158 0.93 -13.79 2.16
C SER A 158 -0.08 -14.80 1.61
N LYS A 159 0.34 -16.04 1.41
CA LYS A 159 -0.56 -17.13 0.98
C LYS A 159 -1.64 -17.42 2.04
N ALA A 160 -1.27 -17.47 3.31
CA ALA A 160 -2.17 -17.74 4.43
C ALA A 160 -3.28 -16.69 4.54
N VAL A 161 -2.99 -15.42 4.24
CA VAL A 161 -4.00 -14.35 4.18
C VAL A 161 -4.76 -14.28 2.84
N GLY A 162 -4.63 -15.32 1.99
CA GLY A 162 -5.36 -15.47 0.73
C GLY A 162 -4.88 -14.54 -0.39
N LYS A 163 -3.59 -14.19 -0.38
CA LYS A 163 -2.92 -13.38 -1.41
C LYS A 163 -2.00 -14.25 -2.27
N SER A 164 -1.65 -13.71 -3.43
CA SER A 164 -0.68 -14.27 -4.37
C SER A 164 0.59 -13.43 -4.26
N PRO A 165 1.61 -13.88 -3.52
CA PRO A 165 2.84 -13.13 -3.38
C PRO A 165 3.71 -13.20 -4.63
N VAL A 166 4.38 -12.10 -4.96
CA VAL A 166 5.46 -12.04 -5.96
C VAL A 166 6.73 -11.50 -5.30
N SER A 167 7.90 -11.97 -5.77
CA SER A 167 9.19 -11.54 -5.23
C SER A 167 9.72 -10.33 -6.00
N CYS A 168 10.22 -9.32 -5.27
CA CYS A 168 10.94 -8.20 -5.86
C CYS A 168 12.21 -7.89 -5.05
N LYS A 169 13.21 -7.31 -5.73
CA LYS A 169 14.35 -6.68 -5.06
C LYS A 169 13.93 -5.33 -4.49
N ASP A 170 14.70 -4.84 -3.53
CA ASP A 170 14.55 -3.48 -3.01
C ASP A 170 15.03 -2.43 -4.01
N THR A 171 14.22 -2.18 -5.03
CA THR A 171 14.43 -1.16 -6.06
C THR A 171 13.23 -0.21 -6.10
N PRO A 172 13.44 1.09 -6.40
CA PRO A 172 12.35 2.07 -6.40
C PRO A 172 11.13 1.60 -7.21
N GLY A 173 9.95 1.61 -6.59
CA GLY A 173 8.68 1.23 -7.22
C GLY A 173 8.40 -0.27 -7.36
N PHE A 174 9.31 -1.14 -6.91
CA PHE A 174 9.17 -2.59 -6.96
C PHE A 174 8.82 -3.11 -8.36
N ILE A 175 7.70 -3.82 -8.55
CA ILE A 175 7.26 -4.29 -9.87
C ILE A 175 6.13 -3.39 -10.38
N VAL A 176 5.01 -3.37 -9.65
CA VAL A 176 3.78 -2.74 -10.14
C VAL A 176 3.97 -1.24 -10.35
N ASN A 177 4.42 -0.51 -9.32
CA ASN A 177 4.56 0.94 -9.45
C ASN A 177 5.66 1.31 -10.44
N ARG A 178 6.77 0.54 -10.47
CA ARG A 178 7.90 0.79 -11.38
C ARG A 178 7.52 0.69 -12.86
N LEU A 179 6.50 -0.09 -13.20
CA LEU A 179 5.93 -0.20 -14.54
C LEU A 179 4.73 0.74 -14.75
N LEU A 180 3.87 0.87 -13.75
CA LEU A 180 2.60 1.59 -13.85
C LEU A 180 2.77 3.10 -13.85
N VAL A 181 3.56 3.64 -12.92
CA VAL A 181 3.69 5.10 -12.74
C VAL A 181 4.38 5.74 -13.96
N PRO A 182 5.49 5.22 -14.51
CA PRO A 182 6.08 5.80 -15.71
C PRO A 182 5.16 5.73 -16.92
N TYR A 183 4.38 4.65 -17.08
CA TYR A 183 3.36 4.55 -18.12
C TYR A 183 2.30 5.66 -17.99
N MET A 184 1.78 5.89 -16.79
CA MET A 184 0.82 6.97 -16.55
C MET A 184 1.43 8.35 -16.84
N MET A 185 2.71 8.55 -16.50
CA MET A 185 3.41 9.79 -16.83
C MET A 185 3.62 9.97 -18.34
N GLU A 186 3.89 8.89 -19.10
CA GLU A 186 3.93 8.97 -20.56
C GLU A 186 2.56 9.35 -21.16
N ALA A 187 1.45 8.86 -20.60
CA ALA A 187 0.12 9.29 -21.01
C ALA A 187 -0.10 10.79 -20.77
N VAL A 188 0.33 11.32 -19.61
CA VAL A 188 0.28 12.75 -19.31
C VAL A 188 1.12 13.55 -20.31
N ARG A 189 2.35 13.11 -20.61
CA ARG A 189 3.23 13.78 -21.57
C ARG A 189 2.65 13.78 -22.98
N LEU A 190 2.00 12.70 -23.41
CA LEU A 190 1.32 12.61 -24.70
C LEU A 190 0.18 13.63 -24.80
N PHE A 191 -0.59 13.79 -23.72
CA PHE A 191 -1.63 14.83 -23.64
C PHE A 191 -1.02 16.24 -23.62
N GLU A 192 0.06 16.49 -22.87
CA GLU A 192 0.74 17.79 -22.82
C GLU A 192 1.31 18.23 -24.18
N ARG A 193 1.71 17.29 -25.04
CA ARG A 193 2.13 17.57 -26.42
C ARG A 193 0.97 17.92 -27.37
N GLY A 194 -0.27 17.66 -26.95
CA GLY A 194 -1.46 17.86 -27.77
C GLY A 194 -1.69 16.76 -28.81
N ASP A 195 -1.04 15.60 -28.67
CA ASP A 195 -1.13 14.51 -29.64
C ASP A 195 -2.52 13.84 -29.64
N ALA A 196 -3.19 13.82 -28.48
CA ALA A 196 -4.55 13.30 -28.30
C ALA A 196 -5.23 13.89 -27.06
N SER A 197 -6.56 13.83 -27.01
CA SER A 197 -7.34 14.21 -25.82
C SER A 197 -7.19 13.18 -24.69
N LYS A 198 -7.32 13.59 -23.43
CA LYS A 198 -7.28 12.67 -22.28
C LYS A 198 -8.39 11.61 -22.35
N GLU A 199 -9.56 11.99 -22.86
CA GLU A 199 -10.69 11.09 -23.10
C GLU A 199 -10.34 10.01 -24.13
N ASP A 200 -9.74 10.38 -25.27
CA ASP A 200 -9.35 9.42 -26.31
C ASP A 200 -8.21 8.51 -25.85
N ILE A 201 -7.25 9.03 -25.08
CA ILE A 201 -6.17 8.23 -24.51
C ILE A 201 -6.75 7.18 -23.55
N ASP A 202 -7.69 7.56 -22.68
CA ASP A 202 -8.36 6.62 -21.79
C ASP A 202 -9.16 5.55 -22.55
N VAL A 203 -9.90 5.95 -23.59
CA VAL A 203 -10.64 5.01 -24.44
C VAL A 203 -9.70 4.07 -25.18
N ALA A 204 -8.60 4.58 -25.74
CA ALA A 204 -7.60 3.78 -26.45
C ALA A 204 -6.98 2.72 -25.54
N MET A 205 -6.62 3.07 -24.30
CA MET A 205 -6.02 2.11 -23.37
C MET A 205 -7.04 1.09 -22.84
N LYS A 206 -8.31 1.49 -22.67
CA LYS A 206 -9.37 0.56 -22.27
C LYS A 206 -9.71 -0.43 -23.38
N LEU A 207 -9.98 0.04 -24.60
CA LEU A 207 -10.45 -0.80 -25.70
C LEU A 207 -9.30 -1.49 -26.45
N GLY A 208 -8.18 -0.81 -26.63
CA GLY A 208 -7.03 -1.31 -27.38
C GLY A 208 -6.08 -2.19 -26.57
N ALA A 209 -5.80 -1.82 -25.31
CA ALA A 209 -4.90 -2.58 -24.44
C ALA A 209 -5.64 -3.41 -23.37
N GLY A 210 -6.97 -3.33 -23.32
CA GLY A 210 -7.79 -4.11 -22.39
C GLY A 210 -7.69 -3.66 -20.92
N TYR A 211 -7.28 -2.42 -20.66
CA TYR A 211 -7.14 -1.93 -19.29
C TYR A 211 -8.51 -1.69 -18.66
N PRO A 212 -8.71 -1.99 -17.35
CA PRO A 212 -9.99 -1.74 -16.69
C PRO A 212 -10.34 -0.25 -16.56
N MET A 213 -9.32 0.61 -16.50
CA MET A 213 -9.44 2.06 -16.43
C MET A 213 -8.35 2.68 -17.31
N GLY A 214 -8.67 3.81 -17.94
CA GLY A 214 -7.68 4.59 -18.68
C GLY A 214 -6.63 5.22 -17.74
N PRO A 215 -5.46 5.64 -18.23
CA PRO A 215 -4.42 6.22 -17.40
C PRO A 215 -4.85 7.48 -16.64
N PHE A 216 -5.68 8.36 -17.21
CA PHE A 216 -6.14 9.57 -16.51
C PHE A 216 -7.20 9.23 -15.46
N GLU A 217 -8.16 8.37 -15.79
CA GLU A 217 -9.12 7.81 -14.82
C GLU A 217 -8.41 7.12 -13.64
N LEU A 218 -7.31 6.41 -13.93
CA LEU A 218 -6.53 5.70 -12.93
C LEU A 218 -5.68 6.65 -12.08
N LEU A 219 -5.06 7.66 -12.69
CA LEU A 219 -4.34 8.72 -11.97
C LEU A 219 -5.26 9.41 -10.95
N ASP A 220 -6.47 9.78 -11.36
CA ASP A 220 -7.45 10.40 -10.46
C ASP A 220 -7.99 9.43 -9.39
N TYR A 221 -8.01 8.12 -9.67
CA TYR A 221 -8.40 7.10 -8.69
C TYR A 221 -7.32 6.87 -7.62
N VAL A 222 -6.04 6.82 -8.01
CA VAL A 222 -4.89 6.62 -7.11
C VAL A 222 -4.59 7.89 -6.31
N GLY A 223 -4.76 9.06 -6.93
CA GLY A 223 -4.48 10.37 -6.36
C GLY A 223 -3.28 11.04 -7.02
N LEU A 224 -3.46 12.28 -7.48
CA LEU A 224 -2.44 13.01 -8.23
C LEU A 224 -1.24 13.40 -7.38
N ASP A 225 -1.47 13.76 -6.13
CA ASP A 225 -0.42 14.01 -5.13
C ASP A 225 0.40 12.75 -4.83
N THR A 226 -0.24 11.59 -4.74
CA THR A 226 0.45 10.31 -4.54
C THR A 226 1.39 10.02 -5.71
N CYS A 227 0.89 10.16 -6.95
CA CYS A 227 1.68 9.94 -8.16
C CYS A 227 2.85 10.93 -8.24
N LYS A 228 2.58 12.22 -8.00
CA LYS A 228 3.60 13.27 -7.97
C LYS A 228 4.70 12.98 -6.94
N TYR A 229 4.33 12.60 -5.72
CA TYR A 229 5.29 12.28 -4.66
C TYR A 229 6.26 11.16 -5.08
N ILE A 230 5.74 10.10 -5.70
CA ILE A 230 6.55 8.99 -6.20
C ILE A 230 7.51 9.45 -7.30
N ILE A 231 7.01 10.19 -8.30
CA ILE A 231 7.82 10.67 -9.42
C ILE A 231 8.88 11.67 -8.97
N ASP A 232 8.54 12.63 -8.11
CA ASP A 232 9.50 13.60 -7.57
C ASP A 232 10.62 12.90 -6.77
N GLY A 233 10.26 11.85 -6.01
CA GLY A 233 11.22 11.01 -5.31
C GLY A 233 12.18 10.30 -6.27
N TRP A 234 11.67 9.68 -7.33
CA TRP A 234 12.51 9.03 -8.34
C TRP A 234 13.34 10.02 -9.16
N HIS A 235 12.78 11.19 -9.49
CA HIS A 235 13.51 12.26 -10.15
C HIS A 235 14.66 12.79 -9.30
N SER A 236 14.45 12.92 -7.99
CA SER A 236 15.51 13.35 -7.07
C SER A 236 16.66 12.35 -7.00
N LEU A 237 16.37 11.05 -7.15
CA LEU A 237 17.38 9.99 -7.17
C LEU A 237 18.09 9.85 -8.54
N GLU A 238 17.34 10.02 -9.64
CA GLU A 238 17.82 9.87 -11.01
C GLU A 238 17.37 11.08 -11.87
N PRO A 239 17.93 12.28 -11.66
CA PRO A 239 17.44 13.51 -12.29
C PRO A 239 17.63 13.53 -13.81
N SER A 240 18.59 12.77 -14.33
CA SER A 240 18.85 12.64 -15.76
C SER A 240 17.95 11.62 -16.45
N ASN A 241 17.14 10.85 -15.71
CA ASN A 241 16.27 9.84 -16.29
C ASN A 241 14.99 10.49 -16.85
N PRO A 242 14.77 10.49 -18.18
CA PRO A 242 13.66 11.20 -18.79
C PRO A 242 12.29 10.63 -18.37
N LEU A 243 12.22 9.35 -17.99
CA LEU A 243 10.97 8.72 -17.54
C LEU A 243 10.45 9.34 -16.24
N PHE A 244 11.34 9.90 -15.42
CA PHE A 244 11.02 10.49 -14.13
C PHE A 244 10.93 12.02 -14.19
N ALA A 245 11.05 12.63 -15.38
CA ALA A 245 10.91 14.08 -15.51
C ALA A 245 9.53 14.54 -15.00
N PRO A 246 9.46 15.61 -14.19
CA PRO A 246 8.20 16.11 -13.66
C PRO A 246 7.28 16.64 -14.77
N SER A 247 5.96 16.57 -14.56
CA SER A 247 4.96 17.16 -15.46
C SER A 247 4.48 18.51 -14.90
N PRO A 248 4.59 19.61 -15.67
CA PRO A 248 4.03 20.90 -15.29
C PRO A 248 2.52 20.85 -15.05
N LEU A 249 1.78 20.07 -15.85
CA LEU A 249 0.34 19.91 -15.67
C LEU A 249 0.00 19.21 -14.36
N LEU A 250 0.70 18.12 -14.05
CA LEU A 250 0.50 17.39 -12.79
C LEU A 250 0.81 18.29 -11.59
N ASN A 251 1.89 19.07 -11.65
CA ASN A 251 2.25 20.02 -10.59
C ASN A 251 1.13 21.04 -10.36
N LYS A 252 0.62 21.65 -11.43
CA LYS A 252 -0.46 22.64 -11.35
C LYS A 252 -1.72 22.06 -10.70
N LEU A 253 -2.14 20.86 -11.09
CA LEU A 253 -3.34 20.22 -10.51
C LEU A 253 -3.16 19.95 -9.01
N VAL A 254 -1.98 19.49 -8.59
CA VAL A 254 -1.68 19.25 -7.18
C VAL A 254 -1.63 20.56 -6.38
N GLU A 255 -1.01 21.61 -6.91
CA GLU A 255 -0.99 22.95 -6.29
C GLU A 255 -2.39 23.54 -6.10
N GLU A 256 -3.28 23.31 -7.06
CA GLU A 256 -4.70 23.70 -7.00
C GLU A 256 -5.56 22.78 -6.11
N LYS A 257 -4.95 21.80 -5.41
CA LYS A 257 -5.63 20.78 -4.59
C LYS A 257 -6.65 19.91 -5.36
N LYS A 258 -6.44 19.76 -6.66
CA LYS A 258 -7.19 18.85 -7.53
C LYS A 258 -6.52 17.49 -7.53
N LEU A 259 -6.77 16.69 -6.50
CA LEU A 259 -6.08 15.43 -6.22
C LEU A 259 -6.79 14.19 -6.78
N GLY A 260 -7.76 14.37 -7.68
CA GLY A 260 -8.56 13.30 -8.26
C GLY A 260 -9.86 13.04 -7.50
N LYS A 261 -10.32 11.79 -7.50
CA LYS A 261 -11.62 11.39 -6.93
C LYS A 261 -11.78 11.77 -5.46
N LYS A 262 -10.71 11.73 -4.68
CA LYS A 262 -10.75 12.04 -3.23
C LYS A 262 -11.03 13.50 -2.91
N THR A 263 -10.85 14.41 -3.86
CA THR A 263 -11.15 15.85 -3.75
C THR A 263 -12.25 16.31 -4.69
N GLY A 264 -12.90 15.40 -5.40
CA GLY A 264 -13.95 15.71 -6.38
C GLY A 264 -13.44 16.27 -7.72
N GLU A 265 -12.13 16.46 -7.89
CA GLU A 265 -11.55 16.99 -9.13
C GLU A 265 -10.06 16.61 -9.24
N GLY A 266 -9.63 16.24 -10.43
CA GLY A 266 -8.25 16.00 -10.87
C GLY A 266 -8.11 16.31 -12.36
N PHE A 267 -7.76 15.32 -13.18
CA PHE A 267 -7.88 15.43 -14.65
C PHE A 267 -9.35 15.48 -15.11
N TYR A 268 -10.24 14.82 -14.37
CA TYR A 268 -11.68 14.88 -14.52
C TYR A 268 -12.36 15.49 -13.28
N LYS A 269 -13.61 15.91 -13.46
CA LYS A 269 -14.50 16.34 -12.36
C LYS A 269 -15.40 15.20 -11.93
N TYR A 270 -15.52 15.01 -10.62
CA TYR A 270 -16.30 13.96 -9.99
C TYR A 270 -17.42 14.57 -9.15
N LYS A 271 -18.54 13.85 -9.07
CA LYS A 271 -19.69 14.22 -8.23
C LYS A 271 -19.56 13.58 -6.85
#